data_AF-B4J154-F1
#
_entry.id   AF-B4J154-F1
#
_cell.length_a   1.000
_cell.length_b   1.000
_cell.length_c   1.000
_cell.angle_alpha   90.00
_cell.angle_beta   90.00
_cell.angle_gamma   90.00
#
_symmetry.space_group_name_H-M   'P 1'
#
loop_
_entity.id
_entity.type
_entity.pdbx_description
1 polymer ?
#
loop_
_entity_poly.entity_id
_entity_poly.type
_entity_poly.pdbx_seq_one_letter_code
_entity_poly.pdbx_strand_id
1 'polypeptide(L)'
;MLSSRQVSLLLSCLLLLLTAVQAQFLYHQTLGLPAKASYEPESPYVGFATADAHPSVVQNAQWESELPAELSKSARFFNDPVIAANLAKSSLLTSKEMAVQHREAEKIPREQVYKLFKNAGYLSRR
;
A
#
# COMPACT_ATOMS: atom_id res chain seq x y z
N MET A 1 33.37 -46.92 2.15
CA MET A 1 33.79 -46.14 3.33
C MET A 1 34.32 -44.80 2.83
N LEU A 2 33.66 -43.68 3.16
CA LEU A 2 34.13 -42.36 2.71
C LEU A 2 35.44 -41.98 3.42
N SER A 3 36.38 -41.39 2.70
CA SER A 3 37.65 -40.95 3.28
C SER A 3 37.45 -39.67 4.12
N SER A 4 38.27 -39.49 5.15
CA SER A 4 38.19 -38.31 6.05
C SER A 4 38.18 -36.97 5.30
N ARG A 5 38.88 -36.88 4.16
CA ARG A 5 38.87 -35.70 3.28
C ARG A 5 37.54 -35.48 2.57
N GLN A 6 36.88 -36.55 2.11
CA GLN A 6 35.55 -36.47 1.51
C GLN A 6 34.49 -36.09 2.55
N VAL A 7 34.62 -36.60 3.78
CA VAL A 7 33.73 -36.21 4.89
C VAL A 7 33.88 -34.72 5.19
N SER A 8 35.10 -34.20 5.28
CA SER A 8 35.36 -32.77 5.53
C SER A 8 34.78 -31.85 4.44
N LEU A 9 34.94 -32.21 3.17
CA LEU A 9 34.39 -31.44 2.04
C LEU A 9 32.87 -31.45 2.00
N LEU A 10 32.25 -32.59 2.32
CA LEU A 10 30.79 -32.67 2.40
C LEU A 10 30.25 -31.83 3.56
N LEU A 11 30.97 -31.82 4.70
CA LEU A 11 30.58 -31.05 5.88
C LEU A 11 30.70 -29.54 5.63
N SER A 12 31.75 -29.09 4.94
CA SER A 12 31.91 -27.66 4.59
C SER A 12 30.87 -27.21 3.56
N CYS A 13 30.56 -28.05 2.57
CA CYS A 13 29.52 -27.76 1.59
C CYS A 13 28.12 -27.68 2.23
N LEU A 14 27.83 -28.60 3.16
CA LEU A 14 26.59 -28.61 3.93
C LEU A 14 26.48 -27.36 4.82
N LEU A 15 27.57 -26.91 5.45
CA LEU A 15 27.63 -25.66 6.20
C LEU A 15 27.34 -24.43 5.33
N LEU A 16 27.90 -24.36 4.13
CA LEU A 16 27.65 -23.27 3.17
C LEU A 16 26.19 -23.23 2.67
N LEU A 17 25.59 -24.39 2.44
CA LEU A 17 24.18 -24.47 2.04
C LEU A 17 23.25 -24.07 3.19
N LEU A 18 23.56 -24.47 4.43
CA LEU A 18 22.77 -24.09 5.61
C LEU A 18 22.79 -22.58 5.87
N THR A 19 23.93 -21.90 5.68
CA THR A 19 24.02 -20.44 5.85
C THR A 19 23.28 -19.68 4.74
N ALA A 20 23.31 -20.17 3.49
CA ALA A 20 22.56 -19.58 2.39
C ALA A 20 21.03 -19.67 2.59
N VAL A 21 20.53 -20.78 3.16
CA VAL A 21 19.11 -20.96 3.48
C VAL A 21 18.66 -20.05 4.64
N GLN A 22 19.52 -19.82 5.65
CA GLN A 22 19.21 -18.87 6.73
C GLN A 22 19.12 -17.41 6.26
N ALA A 23 19.91 -17.02 5.25
CA ALA A 23 19.80 -15.67 4.68
C ALA A 23 18.44 -15.42 4.01
N GLN A 24 17.83 -16.45 3.37
CA GLN A 24 16.51 -16.32 2.75
C GLN A 24 15.37 -16.20 3.78
N PHE A 25 15.53 -16.79 4.97
CA PHE A 25 14.55 -16.67 6.06
C PHE A 25 14.54 -15.29 6.72
N LEU A 26 15.66 -14.55 6.73
CA LEU A 26 15.70 -13.18 7.26
C LEU A 26 15.06 -12.15 6.32
N TYR A 27 15.01 -12.41 5.01
CA TYR A 27 14.25 -11.57 4.07
C TYR A 27 12.75 -11.85 4.10
N HIS A 28 12.32 -13.06 4.48
CA HIS A 28 10.90 -13.44 4.57
C HIS A 28 10.33 -13.49 5.99
N GLN A 29 11.14 -13.30 7.03
CA GLN A 29 10.62 -12.90 8.34
C GLN A 29 10.08 -11.48 8.22
N THR A 30 8.78 -11.41 7.95
CA THR A 30 7.94 -10.35 8.49
C THR A 30 8.42 -10.05 9.90
N LEU A 31 8.95 -8.84 10.13
CA LEU A 31 9.24 -8.31 11.45
C LEU A 31 8.19 -8.86 12.41
N GLY A 32 8.63 -9.55 13.47
CA GLY A 32 7.77 -10.02 14.54
C GLY A 32 7.11 -8.83 15.23
N LEU A 33 6.13 -8.24 14.57
CA LEU A 33 5.19 -7.30 15.15
C LEU A 33 4.31 -8.12 16.08
N PRO A 34 4.13 -7.72 17.35
CA PRO A 34 3.15 -8.36 18.21
C PRO A 34 1.80 -8.39 17.49
N ALA A 35 1.07 -9.50 17.62
CA ALA A 35 -0.23 -9.77 17.00
C ALA A 35 -1.38 -8.86 17.50
N LYS A 36 -1.07 -7.59 17.80
CA LYS A 36 -1.97 -6.47 18.07
C LYS A 36 -1.35 -5.21 17.47
N ALA A 37 -1.36 -5.10 16.16
CA ALA A 37 -1.23 -3.82 15.51
C ALA A 37 -2.33 -3.77 14.45
N SER A 38 -3.47 -3.25 14.87
CA SER A 38 -4.43 -2.59 14.00
C SER A 38 -3.63 -1.80 12.96
N TYR A 39 -3.73 -2.15 11.68
CA TYR A 39 -3.10 -1.38 10.61
C TYR A 39 -3.93 -0.11 10.38
N GLU A 40 -3.94 0.75 11.40
CA GLU A 40 -3.94 2.18 11.21
C GLU A 40 -2.45 2.51 11.03
N PRO A 41 -2.02 3.13 9.92
CA PRO A 41 -0.67 3.64 9.89
C PRO A 41 -0.56 4.63 11.04
N GLU A 42 0.24 4.30 12.05
CA GLU A 42 0.86 5.33 12.89
C GLU A 42 1.67 6.18 11.94
N SER A 43 1.00 7.17 11.37
CA SER A 43 1.66 8.29 10.74
C SER A 43 2.72 8.76 11.73
N PRO A 44 4.00 8.87 11.35
CA PRO A 44 4.98 9.56 12.19
C PRO A 44 4.63 11.05 12.33
N TYR A 45 3.51 11.50 11.77
CA TYR A 45 2.76 12.61 12.33
C TYR A 45 2.21 12.21 13.70
N VAL A 46 3.10 12.18 14.68
CA VAL A 46 2.77 12.60 16.04
C VAL A 46 2.16 13.96 15.84
N GLY A 47 0.83 14.02 15.82
CA GLY A 47 0.12 15.28 15.80
C GLY A 47 0.74 16.08 16.91
N PHE A 48 1.39 17.18 16.55
CA PHE A 48 1.82 18.18 17.49
C PHE A 48 0.55 18.78 18.11
N ALA A 49 -0.13 18.02 18.95
CA ALA A 49 -1.05 18.56 19.93
C ALA A 49 -0.25 19.26 21.06
N THR A 50 1.10 19.21 21.01
CA THR A 50 1.99 19.81 22.01
C THR A 50 3.22 20.55 21.49
N ALA A 51 3.60 20.48 20.19
CA ALA A 51 4.55 21.46 19.66
C ALA A 51 3.78 22.56 18.96
N ASP A 52 4.06 23.79 19.34
CA ASP A 52 3.52 24.94 18.68
C ASP A 52 3.75 24.81 17.16
N ALA A 53 2.68 25.02 16.39
CA ALA A 53 2.79 25.03 14.94
C ALA A 53 3.91 26.02 14.55
N HIS A 54 4.69 25.67 13.52
CA HIS A 54 5.75 26.54 13.04
C HIS A 54 5.21 27.96 12.81
N PRO A 55 5.92 29.03 13.20
CA PRO A 55 5.37 30.40 13.19
C PRO A 55 4.84 30.83 11.83
N SER A 56 5.44 30.36 10.72
CA SER A 56 4.91 30.62 9.38
C SER A 56 3.54 29.96 9.13
N VAL A 57 3.27 28.79 9.71
CA VAL A 57 1.96 28.12 9.62
C VAL A 57 0.93 28.90 10.43
N VAL A 58 1.29 29.38 11.62
CA VAL A 58 0.42 30.24 12.44
C VAL A 58 0.08 31.54 11.73
N GLN A 59 1.11 32.22 11.17
CA GLN A 59 0.93 33.47 10.42
C GLN A 59 0.09 33.26 9.15
N ASN A 60 0.33 32.17 8.41
CA ASN A 60 -0.48 31.85 7.25
C ASN A 60 -1.94 31.56 7.63
N ALA A 61 -2.18 30.86 8.74
CA ALA A 61 -3.55 30.60 9.21
C ALA A 61 -4.27 31.90 9.63
N GLN A 62 -3.55 32.85 10.25
CA GLN A 62 -4.08 34.18 10.56
C GLN A 62 -4.44 34.92 9.27
N TRP A 63 -3.53 35.00 8.31
CA TRP A 63 -3.79 35.65 7.02
C TRP A 63 -4.93 34.99 6.25
N GLU A 64 -5.02 33.67 6.26
CA GLU A 64 -6.11 32.93 5.61
C GLU A 64 -7.47 33.17 6.28
N SER A 65 -7.50 33.49 7.58
CA SER A 65 -8.75 33.82 8.30
C SER A 65 -9.28 35.22 8.00
N GLU A 66 -8.39 36.13 7.58
CA GLU A 66 -8.74 37.49 7.17
C GLU A 66 -9.16 37.58 5.68
N LEU A 67 -8.97 36.51 4.91
CA LEU A 67 -9.32 36.51 3.50
C LEU A 67 -10.83 36.63 3.29
N PRO A 68 -11.28 37.45 2.32
CA PRO A 68 -12.67 37.43 1.86
C PRO A 68 -13.09 36.02 1.42
N ALA A 69 -14.36 35.68 1.60
CA ALA A 69 -14.90 34.35 1.30
C ALA A 69 -14.65 33.90 -0.17
N GLU A 70 -14.47 34.84 -1.08
CA GLU A 70 -14.16 34.58 -2.49
C GLU A 70 -12.72 34.09 -2.72
N LEU A 71 -11.78 34.53 -1.87
CA LEU A 71 -10.34 34.23 -1.96
C LEU A 71 -9.90 33.16 -0.96
N SER A 72 -10.75 32.82 0.01
CA SER A 72 -10.54 31.68 0.87
C SER A 72 -10.53 30.40 0.03
N LYS A 73 -9.36 29.75 -0.06
CA LYS A 73 -9.14 28.49 -0.81
C LYS A 73 -10.16 27.41 -0.45
N SER A 74 -10.70 27.45 0.76
CA SER A 74 -11.55 26.43 1.34
C SER A 74 -13.04 26.80 1.38
N ALA A 75 -13.40 28.08 1.48
CA ALA A 75 -14.80 28.47 1.73
C ALA A 75 -15.75 28.06 0.61
N ARG A 76 -15.45 28.35 -0.66
CA ARG A 76 -16.38 27.97 -1.76
C ARG A 76 -16.40 26.46 -2.05
N PHE A 77 -15.25 25.80 -1.88
CA PHE A 77 -15.10 24.39 -2.24
C PHE A 77 -15.65 23.43 -1.16
N PHE A 78 -15.37 23.69 0.12
CA PHE A 78 -15.81 22.81 1.21
C PHE A 78 -17.22 23.14 1.74
N ASN A 79 -17.74 24.36 1.50
CA ASN A 79 -19.12 24.70 1.90
C ASN A 79 -20.18 24.17 0.92
N ASP A 80 -19.78 23.65 -0.25
CA ASP A 80 -20.74 23.01 -1.16
C ASP A 80 -21.15 21.65 -0.58
N PRO A 81 -22.44 21.46 -0.23
CA PRO A 81 -22.93 20.21 0.36
C PRO A 81 -22.72 19.00 -0.56
N VAL A 82 -22.71 19.21 -1.88
CA VAL A 82 -22.47 18.13 -2.85
C VAL A 82 -21.01 17.70 -2.84
N ILE A 83 -20.08 18.67 -2.78
CA ILE A 83 -18.65 18.39 -2.71
C ILE A 83 -18.31 17.73 -1.38
N ALA A 84 -18.81 18.27 -0.27
CA ALA A 84 -18.62 17.70 1.06
C ALA A 84 -19.14 16.26 1.16
N ALA A 85 -20.36 16.00 0.64
CA ALA A 85 -20.93 14.66 0.65
C ALA A 85 -20.15 13.66 -0.21
N ASN A 86 -19.57 14.09 -1.33
CA ASN A 86 -18.75 13.22 -2.18
C ASN A 86 -17.36 12.96 -1.58
N LEU A 87 -16.77 13.96 -0.92
CA LEU A 87 -15.47 13.84 -0.26
C LEU A 87 -15.56 12.99 1.02
N ALA A 88 -16.74 12.96 1.65
CA ALA A 88 -17.05 12.11 2.80
C ALA A 88 -17.37 10.64 2.42
N LYS A 89 -17.46 10.29 1.13
CA LYS A 89 -17.72 8.90 0.72
C LYS A 89 -16.52 8.02 1.07
N SER A 90 -16.80 6.97 1.84
CA SER A 90 -15.81 6.07 2.46
C SER A 90 -15.06 5.23 1.44
N SER A 91 -13.83 4.91 1.81
CA SER A 91 -12.95 4.00 1.08
C SER A 91 -13.21 2.52 1.35
N LEU A 92 -12.77 1.65 0.44
CA LEU A 92 -12.78 0.20 0.58
C LEU A 92 -11.68 -0.34 1.51
N LEU A 93 -10.53 0.35 1.62
CA LEU A 93 -9.36 -0.11 2.40
C LEU A 93 -8.71 1.01 3.26
N THR A 94 -8.54 2.23 2.74
CA THR A 94 -8.01 3.42 3.46
C THR A 94 -8.64 4.71 2.93
N SER A 95 -9.03 5.68 3.77
CA SER A 95 -9.76 6.92 3.38
C SER A 95 -9.52 7.41 1.93
N LYS A 96 -10.61 7.56 1.14
CA LYS A 96 -10.70 7.95 -0.29
C LYS A 96 -10.61 6.90 -1.44
N GLU A 97 -10.59 5.58 -1.22
CA GLU A 97 -10.61 4.58 -2.32
C GLU A 97 -12.00 3.95 -2.56
N MET A 98 -12.72 4.26 -3.64
CA MET A 98 -13.99 3.57 -3.92
C MET A 98 -13.79 2.31 -4.77
N ALA A 99 -14.45 1.20 -4.41
CA ALA A 99 -14.56 0.06 -5.33
C ALA A 99 -15.36 0.49 -6.56
N VAL A 100 -14.72 0.37 -7.72
CA VAL A 100 -15.42 0.47 -9.00
C VAL A 100 -16.26 -0.78 -9.17
N GLN A 101 -17.54 -0.66 -8.85
CA GLN A 101 -18.58 -1.64 -9.16
C GLN A 101 -18.98 -1.49 -10.63
N HIS A 102 -19.39 -2.58 -11.28
CA HIS A 102 -19.83 -2.59 -12.69
C HIS A 102 -18.73 -2.17 -13.68
N ARG A 103 -17.55 -2.79 -13.59
CA ARG A 103 -16.46 -2.48 -14.53
C ARG A 103 -16.89 -2.88 -15.95
N GLU A 104 -16.56 -2.06 -16.95
CA GLU A 104 -16.83 -2.42 -18.36
C GLU A 104 -16.20 -3.76 -18.74
N ALA A 105 -15.04 -4.08 -18.17
CA ALA A 105 -14.38 -5.37 -18.35
C ALA A 105 -15.17 -6.57 -17.80
N GLU A 106 -16.03 -6.37 -16.80
CA GLU A 106 -16.91 -7.44 -16.26
C GLU A 106 -18.08 -7.76 -17.19
N LYS A 107 -18.44 -6.83 -18.08
CA LYS A 107 -19.46 -7.05 -19.11
C LYS A 107 -18.98 -7.97 -20.22
N ILE A 108 -17.66 -8.21 -20.33
CA ILE A 108 -17.07 -9.06 -21.36
C ILE A 108 -17.29 -10.54 -20.98
N PRO A 109 -18.01 -11.33 -21.80
CA PRO A 109 -18.22 -12.75 -21.53
C PRO A 109 -16.90 -13.52 -21.49
N ARG A 110 -16.76 -14.46 -20.55
CA ARG A 110 -15.50 -15.21 -20.34
C ARG A 110 -15.13 -16.07 -21.55
N GLU A 111 -16.12 -16.52 -22.33
CA GLU A 111 -15.85 -17.28 -23.56
C GLU A 111 -15.13 -16.43 -24.60
N GLN A 112 -15.42 -15.13 -24.67
CA GLN A 112 -14.75 -14.22 -25.61
C GLN A 112 -13.28 -14.03 -25.22
N VAL A 113 -13.02 -13.86 -23.92
CA VAL A 113 -11.66 -13.79 -23.37
C VAL A 113 -10.89 -15.07 -23.70
N TYR A 114 -11.49 -16.24 -23.48
CA TYR A 114 -10.86 -17.53 -23.80
C TYR A 114 -10.54 -17.67 -25.29
N LYS A 115 -11.47 -17.28 -26.18
CA LYS A 115 -11.25 -17.27 -27.62
C LYS A 115 -10.08 -16.38 -28.03
N LEU A 116 -9.98 -15.18 -27.45
CA LEU A 116 -8.89 -14.24 -27.72
C LEU A 116 -7.53 -14.87 -27.39
N PHE A 117 -7.39 -15.44 -26.18
CA PHE A 117 -6.13 -16.08 -25.77
C PHE A 117 -5.79 -17.32 -26.60
N LYS A 118 -6.80 -18.11 -27.01
CA LYS A 118 -6.60 -19.27 -27.88
C LYS A 118 -6.13 -18.87 -29.28
N ASN A 119 -6.70 -17.81 -29.84
CA ASN A 119 -6.32 -17.29 -31.16
C ASN A 119 -4.94 -16.64 -31.15
N ALA A 120 -4.58 -15.97 -30.06
CA ALA A 120 -3.26 -15.38 -29.86
C ALA A 120 -2.15 -16.42 -29.53
N GLY A 121 -2.49 -17.71 -29.44
CA GLY A 121 -1.53 -18.79 -29.19
C GLY A 121 -1.09 -18.94 -27.72
N TYR A 122 -1.72 -18.22 -26.79
CA TYR A 122 -1.41 -18.30 -25.36
C TYR A 122 -2.03 -19.52 -24.66
N LEU A 123 -2.92 -20.26 -25.33
CA LEU A 123 -3.54 -21.48 -24.81
C LEU A 123 -3.18 -22.67 -25.69
N SER A 124 -2.74 -23.76 -25.05
CA SER A 124 -2.47 -25.05 -25.70
C SER A 124 -3.73 -25.60 -26.37
N ARG A 125 -3.59 -26.09 -27.61
CA ARG A 125 -4.57 -26.99 -28.21
C ARG A 125 -4.34 -28.37 -27.60
N ARG A 126 -5.24 -28.77 -26.69
CA ARG A 126 -5.41 -30.18 -26.36
C ARG A 126 -6.08 -30.90 -27.52
#